data_AF-A0A2Y9FZN2-F1
#
_entry.id   AF-A0A2Y9FZN2-F1
#
_cell.length_a   1.000
_cell.length_b   1.000
_cell.length_c   1.000
_cell.angle_alpha   90.00
_cell.angle_beta   90.00
_cell.angle_gamma   90.00
#
_symmetry.space_group_name_H-M   'P 1'
#
loop_
_entity.id
_entity.type
_entity.pdbx_description
1 polymer ?
#
loop_
_entity_poly.entity_id
_entity_poly.type
_entity_poly.pdbx_seq_one_letter_code
_entity_poly.pdbx_strand_id
1 'polypeptide(L)'
;MGFEPLAYKGLETGSREVVSHVIKHGKCPSPLLATEMGDHLAKHGDGVKDIAFEVEDCDYIVQKARERGAKIVQEPWVEQDKCGRVKFAVLQTYGDTTHTLVEKMNYTGRFLPGFEAPIFMDPLLSKLPRCNLEVIDHIVGNQPDQEMVSASEWYLKNLQFHRFWSVDDTQVHTEYSSLRSIVVANYEESIKMPINEPAPGKKKSQIQEYVDYNGGAGVQHIALKTEDIIMAVRTPFLVLIHVLCSSRGSPCKWREGEGLPYGSLQLL
;
A
#
# COMPACT_ATOMS: atom_id res chain seq x y z
N MET A 1 1.40 -11.48 -11.12
CA MET A 1 0.63 -10.23 -10.92
C MET A 1 0.61 -9.33 -12.16
N GLY A 2 1.35 -9.64 -13.24
CA GLY A 2 1.21 -8.95 -14.53
C GLY A 2 1.84 -7.56 -14.62
N PHE A 3 2.52 -7.08 -13.58
CA PHE A 3 3.16 -5.77 -13.59
C PHE A 3 4.25 -5.65 -14.67
N GLU A 4 4.38 -4.44 -15.22
CA GLU A 4 5.38 -4.07 -16.20
C GLU A 4 6.29 -2.95 -15.66
N PRO A 5 7.59 -2.90 -16.02
CA PRO A 5 8.45 -1.79 -15.66
C PRO A 5 7.92 -0.45 -16.20
N LEU A 6 7.86 0.56 -15.33
CA LEU A 6 7.41 1.92 -15.67
C LEU A 6 8.59 2.91 -15.67
N ALA A 7 9.38 2.92 -14.59
CA ALA A 7 10.47 3.87 -14.40
C ALA A 7 11.54 3.31 -13.46
N TYR A 8 12.72 3.92 -13.47
CA TYR A 8 13.86 3.51 -12.67
C TYR A 8 14.61 4.71 -12.09
N LYS A 9 15.12 4.57 -10.88
CA LYS A 9 16.04 5.51 -10.25
C LYS A 9 17.09 4.71 -9.48
N GLY A 10 18.37 4.91 -9.75
CA GLY A 10 19.47 4.16 -9.12
C GLY A 10 20.83 4.74 -9.49
N LEU A 11 21.90 3.96 -9.30
CA LEU A 11 23.28 4.43 -9.51
C LEU A 11 23.50 4.97 -10.92
N GLU A 12 22.94 4.31 -11.92
CA GLU A 12 23.01 4.65 -13.34
C GLU A 12 22.28 5.95 -13.68
N THR A 13 21.34 6.38 -12.84
CA THR A 13 20.59 7.64 -12.98
C THR A 13 21.03 8.69 -11.96
N GLY A 14 22.17 8.48 -11.29
CA GLY A 14 22.74 9.41 -10.31
C GLY A 14 22.18 9.32 -8.89
N SER A 15 21.25 8.39 -8.60
CA SER A 15 20.77 8.12 -7.24
C SER A 15 21.71 7.16 -6.54
N ARG A 16 22.52 7.66 -5.60
CA ARG A 16 23.63 6.90 -5.00
C ARG A 16 23.26 6.14 -3.74
N GLU A 17 22.18 6.54 -3.08
CA GLU A 17 21.78 6.01 -1.77
C GLU A 17 20.61 5.04 -1.87
N VAL A 18 19.69 5.28 -2.81
CA VAL A 18 18.46 4.51 -2.97
C VAL A 18 18.31 4.07 -4.42
N VAL A 19 17.93 2.81 -4.59
CA VAL A 19 17.48 2.24 -5.87
C VAL A 19 15.97 1.98 -5.81
N SER A 20 15.26 2.38 -6.86
CA SER A 20 13.81 2.27 -6.96
C SER A 20 13.44 1.73 -8.34
N HIS A 21 12.78 0.57 -8.35
CA HIS A 21 12.15 0.02 -9.54
C HIS A 21 10.65 0.31 -9.49
N VAL A 22 10.18 1.19 -10.37
CA VAL A 22 8.76 1.52 -10.46
C VAL A 22 8.14 0.58 -11.46
N ILE A 23 7.17 -0.19 -11.00
CA ILE A 23 6.36 -1.08 -11.82
C ILE A 23 4.92 -0.57 -11.87
N LYS A 24 4.19 -0.90 -12.94
CA LYS A 24 2.77 -0.58 -13.08
C LYS A 24 1.97 -1.76 -13.58
N HIS A 25 0.73 -1.82 -13.15
CA HIS A 25 -0.32 -2.58 -13.82
C HIS A 25 -1.56 -1.69 -13.78
N GLY A 26 -2.09 -1.33 -14.95
CA GLY A 26 -3.09 -0.26 -15.03
C GLY A 26 -2.55 1.07 -14.49
N LYS A 27 -3.28 1.70 -13.55
CA LYS A 27 -2.96 3.02 -12.96
C LYS A 27 -2.22 2.95 -11.62
N CYS A 28 -1.64 1.81 -11.23
CA CYS A 28 -1.02 1.63 -9.93
C CYS A 28 0.52 1.68 -9.98
N PRO A 29 1.18 2.84 -9.77
CA PRO A 29 2.61 2.89 -9.52
C PRO A 29 2.95 2.68 -8.03
N SER A 30 4.10 2.06 -7.76
CA SER A 30 4.65 1.90 -6.39
C SER A 30 6.08 2.46 -6.32
N PRO A 31 6.34 3.52 -5.54
CA PRO A 31 7.68 3.99 -5.23
C PRO A 31 8.23 3.41 -3.90
N LEU A 32 9.56 3.30 -3.81
CA LEU A 32 10.30 3.01 -2.57
C LEU A 32 11.23 4.20 -2.28
N LEU A 33 11.11 4.81 -1.10
CA LEU A 33 11.98 5.92 -0.64
C LEU A 33 12.24 5.85 0.87
N ALA A 34 13.39 6.41 1.27
CA ALA A 34 13.82 6.88 2.61
C ALA A 34 14.96 6.12 3.31
N THR A 35 15.73 6.86 4.12
CA THR A 35 17.12 6.64 4.58
C THR A 35 17.30 5.88 5.91
N GLU A 36 16.26 5.21 6.41
CA GLU A 36 16.32 4.27 7.55
C GLU A 36 15.87 2.85 7.13
N MET A 37 16.29 2.44 5.93
CA MET A 37 15.84 1.17 5.32
C MET A 37 16.29 -0.06 6.11
N GLY A 38 17.48 0.00 6.74
CA GLY A 38 18.07 -1.14 7.44
C GLY A 38 17.24 -1.55 8.66
N ASP A 39 16.92 -0.59 9.53
CA ASP A 39 16.15 -0.85 10.75
C ASP A 39 14.70 -1.22 10.42
N HIS A 40 14.10 -0.55 9.42
CA HIS A 40 12.77 -0.93 8.93
C HIS A 40 12.75 -2.36 8.39
N LEU A 41 13.73 -2.74 7.57
CA LEU A 41 13.84 -4.10 7.04
C LEU A 41 14.09 -5.13 8.15
N ALA A 42 14.94 -4.80 9.13
CA ALA A 42 15.23 -5.67 10.26
C ALA A 42 13.99 -5.90 11.14
N LYS A 43 13.14 -4.88 11.30
CA LYS A 43 11.93 -4.92 12.12
C LYS A 43 10.73 -5.56 11.40
N HIS A 44 10.47 -5.17 10.16
CA HIS A 44 9.24 -5.51 9.43
C HIS A 44 9.44 -6.59 8.36
N GLY A 45 10.68 -6.83 7.93
CA GLY A 45 10.94 -7.50 6.66
C GLY A 45 10.51 -6.65 5.46
N ASP A 46 10.24 -7.32 4.34
CA ASP A 46 9.70 -6.66 3.15
C ASP A 46 8.25 -6.24 3.41
N GLY A 47 8.00 -4.93 3.42
CA GLY A 47 6.69 -4.37 3.76
C GLY A 47 6.43 -2.99 3.13
N VAL A 48 5.19 -2.54 3.20
CA VAL A 48 4.79 -1.21 2.69
C VAL A 48 5.30 -0.13 3.64
N LYS A 49 6.11 0.79 3.11
CA LYS A 49 6.62 1.96 3.86
C LYS A 49 5.71 3.18 3.73
N ASP A 50 5.22 3.46 2.53
CA ASP A 50 4.48 4.66 2.20
C ASP A 50 3.25 4.36 1.34
N ILE A 51 2.18 5.13 1.55
CA ILE A 51 1.00 5.15 0.70
C ILE A 51 0.83 6.56 0.15
N ALA A 52 1.11 6.75 -1.13
CA ALA A 52 1.04 8.05 -1.78
C ALA A 52 -0.37 8.40 -2.26
N PHE A 53 -0.78 9.65 -2.08
CA PHE A 53 -2.04 10.20 -2.57
C PHE A 53 -1.79 11.31 -3.59
N GLU A 54 -2.43 11.21 -4.76
CA GLU A 54 -2.52 12.35 -5.67
C GLU A 54 -3.55 13.34 -5.12
N VAL A 55 -3.14 14.59 -4.94
CA VAL A 55 -3.95 15.62 -4.26
C VAL A 55 -3.98 16.94 -5.03
N GLU A 56 -4.99 17.75 -4.73
CA GLU A 56 -5.06 19.16 -5.07
C GLU A 56 -4.85 20.00 -3.81
N ASP A 57 -4.09 21.10 -3.91
CA ASP A 57 -3.77 22.01 -2.81
C ASP A 57 -3.06 21.32 -1.62
N CYS A 58 -1.86 20.80 -1.90
CA CYS A 58 -1.03 20.12 -0.91
C CYS A 58 -0.68 21.03 0.28
N ASP A 59 -0.51 22.34 0.05
CA ASP A 59 -0.19 23.31 1.11
C ASP A 59 -1.33 23.42 2.13
N TYR A 60 -2.58 23.51 1.66
CA TYR A 60 -3.75 23.53 2.53
C TYR A 60 -3.88 22.24 3.35
N ILE A 61 -3.73 21.08 2.71
CA ILE A 61 -3.83 19.77 3.40
C ILE A 61 -2.78 19.67 4.51
N VAL A 62 -1.53 20.01 4.20
CA VAL A 62 -0.42 19.96 5.18
C VAL A 62 -0.65 20.97 6.31
N GLN A 63 -1.08 22.19 6.00
CA GLN A 63 -1.38 23.19 7.01
C GLN A 63 -2.49 22.71 7.96
N LYS A 64 -3.59 22.19 7.42
CA LYS A 64 -4.72 21.69 8.22
C LYS A 64 -4.35 20.47 9.03
N ALA A 65 -3.60 19.53 8.46
CA ALA A 65 -3.12 18.37 9.18
C ALA A 65 -2.21 18.78 10.36
N ARG A 66 -1.30 19.75 10.15
CA ARG A 66 -0.44 20.30 11.21
C ARG A 66 -1.24 20.97 12.32
N GLU A 67 -2.18 21.85 11.96
CA GLU A 67 -3.07 22.53 12.93
C GLU A 67 -3.85 21.53 13.81
N ARG A 68 -4.15 20.35 13.25
CA ARG A 68 -4.88 19.29 13.94
C ARG A 68 -3.97 18.25 14.62
N GLY A 69 -2.66 18.42 14.55
CA GLY A 69 -1.68 17.64 15.30
C GLY A 69 -1.08 16.44 14.55
N ALA A 70 -1.21 16.37 13.23
CA ALA A 70 -0.43 15.42 12.43
C ALA A 70 1.06 15.76 12.49
N LYS A 71 1.89 14.73 12.58
CA LYS A 71 3.35 14.88 12.47
C LYS A 71 3.73 14.97 10.98
N ILE A 72 4.26 16.12 10.59
CA ILE A 72 4.83 16.34 9.26
C ILE A 72 6.26 15.79 9.28
N VAL A 73 6.51 14.74 8.52
CA VAL A 73 7.84 14.11 8.39
C VAL A 73 8.72 14.94 7.46
N GLN A 74 8.14 15.44 6.37
CA GLN A 74 8.81 16.33 5.43
C GLN A 74 7.86 17.44 4.98
N GLU A 75 8.29 18.69 5.21
CA GLU A 75 7.59 19.90 4.80
C GLU A 75 7.46 19.99 3.27
N PRO A 76 6.44 20.69 2.74
CA PRO A 76 6.20 20.74 1.30
C PRO A 76 7.43 21.18 0.50
N TRP A 77 7.80 20.39 -0.50
CA TRP A 77 8.88 20.72 -1.43
C TRP A 77 8.45 20.48 -2.87
N VAL A 78 9.14 21.13 -3.81
CA VAL A 78 8.86 21.00 -5.24
C VAL A 78 10.06 20.39 -5.94
N GLU A 79 9.81 19.36 -6.73
CA GLU A 79 10.77 18.85 -7.70
C GLU A 79 10.33 19.21 -9.11
N GLN A 80 11.31 19.42 -9.99
CA GLN A 80 11.08 19.88 -11.35
C GLN A 80 11.99 19.14 -12.33
N ASP A 81 11.43 18.79 -13.48
CA ASP A 81 12.18 18.34 -14.64
C ASP A 81 11.62 18.97 -15.94
N LYS A 82 12.06 18.47 -17.09
CA LYS A 82 11.62 18.92 -18.42
C LYS A 82 10.12 18.71 -18.70
N CYS A 83 9.46 17.86 -17.93
CA CYS A 83 8.06 17.47 -18.08
C CYS A 83 7.11 18.24 -17.15
N GLY A 84 7.61 19.10 -16.26
CA GLY A 84 6.81 19.97 -15.40
C GLY A 84 7.30 19.99 -13.95
N ARG A 85 6.41 20.30 -13.01
CA ARG A 85 6.71 20.34 -11.57
C ARG A 85 5.78 19.44 -10.78
N VAL A 86 6.29 18.85 -9.71
CA VAL A 86 5.50 18.08 -8.75
C VAL A 86 5.81 18.56 -7.35
N LYS A 87 4.79 18.87 -6.56
CA LYS A 87 4.93 19.21 -5.14
C LYS A 87 4.66 17.98 -4.30
N PHE A 88 5.48 17.78 -3.29
CA PHE A 88 5.39 16.66 -2.37
C PHE A 88 5.31 17.15 -0.93
N ALA A 89 4.73 16.34 -0.06
CA ALA A 89 4.83 16.46 1.39
C ALA A 89 4.70 15.07 2.03
N VAL A 90 5.28 14.84 3.20
CA VAL A 90 5.20 13.54 3.87
C VAL A 90 4.63 13.67 5.28
N LEU A 91 3.60 12.89 5.58
CA LEU A 91 2.94 12.84 6.89
C LEU A 91 3.12 11.46 7.52
N GLN A 92 3.29 11.42 8.83
CA GLN A 92 3.32 10.17 9.61
C GLN A 92 1.89 9.72 9.93
N THR A 93 1.56 8.46 9.64
CA THR A 93 0.33 7.79 10.09
C THR A 93 0.67 6.69 11.11
N TYR A 94 -0.12 5.62 11.19
CA TYR A 94 0.11 4.48 12.08
C TYR A 94 1.46 3.79 11.87
N GLY A 95 2.00 3.24 12.97
CA GLY A 95 3.28 2.52 12.97
C GLY A 95 4.41 3.35 12.35
N ASP A 96 5.17 2.72 11.47
CA ASP A 96 6.23 3.37 10.68
C ASP A 96 5.75 3.76 9.26
N THR A 97 4.46 3.65 8.98
CA THR A 97 3.86 3.97 7.67
C THR A 97 3.69 5.48 7.48
N THR A 98 4.03 5.98 6.29
CA THR A 98 3.83 7.39 5.92
C THR A 98 2.81 7.55 4.79
N HIS A 99 2.32 8.79 4.65
CA HIS A 99 1.60 9.24 3.47
C HIS A 99 2.39 10.31 2.74
N THR A 100 2.73 10.05 1.49
CA THR A 100 3.28 11.06 0.59
C THR A 100 2.16 11.72 -0.21
N LEU A 101 1.96 13.02 -0.02
CA LEU A 101 1.06 13.80 -0.86
C LEU A 101 1.79 14.17 -2.15
N VAL A 102 1.10 14.03 -3.29
CA VAL A 102 1.66 14.27 -4.62
C VAL A 102 0.73 15.21 -5.39
N GLU A 103 1.15 16.47 -5.56
CA GLU A 103 0.41 17.47 -6.34
C GLU A 103 1.15 17.73 -7.66
N LYS A 104 0.57 17.29 -8.77
CA LYS A 104 1.15 17.48 -10.11
C LYS A 104 0.79 18.87 -10.64
N MET A 105 1.79 19.72 -10.83
CA MET A 105 1.64 21.08 -11.34
C MET A 105 2.03 21.15 -12.82
N ASN A 106 1.07 20.87 -13.71
CA ASN A 106 1.28 20.74 -15.15
C ASN A 106 2.38 19.72 -15.51
N TYR A 107 2.43 18.60 -14.77
CA TYR A 107 3.40 17.54 -14.98
C TYR A 107 2.92 16.51 -16.02
N THR A 108 3.74 16.24 -17.02
CA THR A 108 3.43 15.34 -18.16
C THR A 108 4.39 14.16 -18.28
N GLY A 109 5.26 13.98 -17.28
CA GLY A 109 6.25 12.90 -17.25
C GLY A 109 5.60 11.53 -17.05
N ARG A 110 6.37 10.48 -17.32
CA ARG A 110 5.87 9.09 -17.25
C ARG A 110 5.55 8.64 -15.82
N PHE A 111 6.25 9.21 -14.84
CA PHE A 111 6.05 8.92 -13.42
C PHE A 111 6.24 10.18 -12.57
N LEU A 112 7.45 10.44 -12.07
CA LEU A 112 7.79 11.58 -11.21
C LEU A 112 9.20 12.11 -11.57
N PRO A 113 9.53 13.36 -11.21
CA PRO A 113 10.87 13.90 -11.40
C PRO A 113 11.98 13.01 -10.84
N GLY A 114 13.12 12.97 -11.55
CA GLY A 114 14.28 12.19 -11.15
C GLY A 114 14.17 10.67 -11.39
N PHE A 115 13.07 10.19 -11.99
CA PHE A 115 12.95 8.83 -12.49
C PHE A 115 13.14 8.79 -14.01
N GLU A 116 13.93 7.83 -14.47
CA GLU A 116 14.22 7.59 -15.88
C GLU A 116 13.48 6.36 -16.41
N ALA A 117 13.63 6.06 -17.70
CA ALA A 117 13.09 4.84 -18.29
C ALA A 117 13.68 3.57 -17.63
N PRO A 118 12.94 2.44 -17.63
CA PRO A 118 13.46 1.18 -17.09
C PRO A 118 14.79 0.76 -17.73
N ILE A 119 15.72 0.29 -16.91
CA ILE A 119 17.03 -0.22 -17.37
C ILE A 119 16.94 -1.55 -18.12
N PHE A 120 15.88 -2.32 -17.86
CA PHE A 120 15.67 -3.63 -18.45
C PHE A 120 14.17 -3.89 -18.65
N MET A 121 13.83 -4.36 -19.85
CA MET A 121 12.51 -4.84 -20.20
C MET A 121 12.57 -6.37 -20.31
N ASP A 122 11.98 -7.08 -19.36
CA ASP A 122 12.01 -8.54 -19.35
C ASP A 122 11.22 -9.11 -20.54
N PRO A 123 11.89 -9.82 -21.48
CA PRO A 123 11.25 -10.36 -22.67
C PRO A 123 10.24 -11.49 -22.37
N LEU A 124 10.19 -12.01 -21.14
CA LEU A 124 9.18 -12.96 -20.71
C LEU A 124 7.82 -12.29 -20.51
N LEU A 125 7.77 -11.02 -20.09
CA LEU A 125 6.53 -10.33 -19.73
C LEU A 125 5.51 -10.32 -20.86
N SER A 126 5.96 -10.08 -22.10
CA SER A 126 5.10 -10.08 -23.29
C SER A 126 4.53 -11.46 -23.67
N LYS A 127 5.08 -12.53 -23.10
CA LYS A 127 4.66 -13.92 -23.31
C LYS A 127 3.73 -14.42 -22.21
N LEU A 128 3.60 -13.67 -21.11
CA LEU A 128 2.72 -14.03 -20.00
C LEU A 128 1.28 -13.60 -20.28
N PRO A 129 0.28 -14.38 -19.80
CA PRO A 129 -1.12 -13.96 -19.86
C PRO A 129 -1.35 -12.67 -19.07
N ARG A 130 -2.27 -11.83 -19.55
CA ARG A 130 -2.67 -10.59 -18.89
C ARG A 130 -3.52 -10.88 -17.65
N CYS A 131 -3.25 -10.15 -16.56
CA CYS A 131 -4.00 -10.28 -15.30
C CYS A 131 -5.19 -9.32 -15.18
N ASN A 132 -5.30 -8.29 -16.04
CA ASN A 132 -6.39 -7.30 -16.08
C ASN A 132 -6.71 -6.63 -14.73
N LEU A 133 -5.70 -6.30 -13.92
CA LEU A 133 -5.91 -5.46 -12.73
C LEU A 133 -5.88 -3.98 -13.16
N GLU A 134 -6.74 -3.16 -12.58
CA GLU A 134 -6.93 -1.78 -13.06
C GLU A 134 -6.33 -0.73 -12.13
N VAL A 135 -6.77 -0.76 -10.88
CA VAL A 135 -6.52 0.27 -9.86
C VAL A 135 -6.45 -0.37 -8.48
N ILE A 136 -5.83 0.32 -7.53
CA ILE A 136 -6.00 -0.01 -6.11
C ILE A 136 -7.44 0.31 -5.72
N ASP A 137 -8.12 -0.65 -5.09
CA ASP A 137 -9.47 -0.46 -4.56
C ASP A 137 -9.43 0.07 -3.12
N HIS A 138 -8.68 -0.63 -2.25
CA HIS A 138 -8.48 -0.24 -0.87
C HIS A 138 -7.17 -0.81 -0.31
N ILE A 139 -6.67 -0.20 0.77
CA ILE A 139 -5.47 -0.65 1.48
C ILE A 139 -5.79 -0.79 2.96
N VAL A 140 -5.44 -1.94 3.54
CA VAL A 140 -5.81 -2.28 4.91
C VAL A 140 -4.65 -2.12 5.87
N GLY A 141 -4.85 -1.35 6.94
CA GLY A 141 -3.88 -1.15 8.01
C GLY A 141 -4.23 -1.92 9.28
N ASN A 142 -3.39 -2.88 9.68
CA ASN A 142 -3.55 -3.59 10.94
C ASN A 142 -2.89 -2.83 12.08
N GLN A 143 -3.58 -2.79 13.22
CA GLN A 143 -3.18 -2.10 14.43
C GLN A 143 -3.02 -3.09 15.59
N PRO A 144 -2.19 -2.76 16.59
CA PRO A 144 -2.22 -3.40 17.89
C PRO A 144 -3.59 -3.34 18.56
N ASP A 145 -3.76 -4.12 19.63
CA ASP A 145 -4.97 -4.12 20.42
C ASP A 145 -5.31 -2.70 20.93
N GLN A 146 -6.59 -2.32 20.79
CA GLN A 146 -7.15 -1.03 21.19
C GLN A 146 -6.62 0.20 20.43
N GLU A 147 -5.89 0.02 19.31
CA GLU A 147 -5.35 1.12 18.52
C GLU A 147 -6.16 1.44 17.25
N MET A 148 -7.21 0.68 16.90
CA MET A 148 -8.03 0.94 15.71
C MET A 148 -8.70 2.31 15.75
N VAL A 149 -9.25 2.69 16.90
CA VAL A 149 -9.96 3.96 17.06
C VAL A 149 -8.99 5.13 16.88
N SER A 150 -7.84 5.11 17.56
CA SER A 150 -6.83 6.17 17.39
C SER A 150 -6.29 6.26 15.97
N ALA A 151 -6.03 5.12 15.32
CA ALA A 151 -5.52 5.08 13.96
C ALA A 151 -6.54 5.57 12.94
N SER A 152 -7.83 5.22 13.10
CA SER A 152 -8.90 5.72 12.24
C SER A 152 -9.21 7.20 12.48
N GLU A 153 -9.28 7.65 13.74
CA GLU A 153 -9.48 9.06 14.11
C GLU A 153 -8.37 9.97 13.58
N TRP A 154 -7.14 9.46 13.40
CA TRP A 154 -6.07 10.21 12.74
C TRP A 154 -6.50 10.70 11.34
N TYR A 155 -7.18 9.87 10.55
CA TYR A 155 -7.67 10.24 9.22
C TYR A 155 -8.81 11.24 9.29
N LEU A 156 -9.80 10.99 10.16
CA LEU A 156 -10.97 11.86 10.33
C LEU A 156 -10.53 13.26 10.76
N LYS A 157 -9.69 13.32 11.78
CA LYS A 157 -9.19 14.57 12.34
C LYS A 157 -8.27 15.26 11.33
N ASN A 158 -7.18 14.62 10.91
CA ASN A 158 -6.10 15.33 10.24
C ASN A 158 -6.34 15.55 8.76
N LEU A 159 -6.97 14.58 8.08
CA LEU A 159 -7.22 14.60 6.63
C LEU A 159 -8.67 14.85 6.25
N GLN A 160 -9.57 15.05 7.22
CA GLN A 160 -11.00 15.28 7.00
C GLN A 160 -11.70 14.13 6.27
N PHE A 161 -11.19 12.91 6.47
CA PHE A 161 -11.88 11.71 6.02
C PHE A 161 -13.15 11.52 6.87
N HIS A 162 -14.05 10.65 6.42
CA HIS A 162 -15.19 10.22 7.20
C HIS A 162 -15.19 8.71 7.40
N ARG A 163 -15.91 8.25 8.42
CA ARG A 163 -16.19 6.83 8.64
C ARG A 163 -17.16 6.37 7.55
N PHE A 164 -16.68 5.50 6.68
CA PHE A 164 -17.45 4.94 5.57
C PHE A 164 -18.24 3.70 6.02
N TRP A 165 -17.57 2.81 6.75
CA TRP A 165 -18.16 1.55 7.21
C TRP A 165 -17.47 1.07 8.49
N SER A 166 -18.10 0.12 9.18
CA SER A 166 -17.47 -0.53 10.33
C SER A 166 -18.14 -1.84 10.66
N VAL A 167 -17.35 -2.77 11.20
CA VAL A 167 -17.82 -4.02 11.76
C VAL A 167 -17.17 -4.29 13.09
N ASP A 168 -17.93 -4.91 13.98
CA ASP A 168 -17.44 -5.40 15.26
C ASP A 168 -17.29 -6.93 15.29
N ASP A 169 -16.80 -7.43 16.42
CA ASP A 169 -16.53 -8.85 16.65
C ASP A 169 -17.81 -9.70 16.72
N THR A 170 -18.99 -9.10 16.89
CA THR A 170 -20.26 -9.83 16.78
C THR A 170 -20.63 -10.13 15.33
N GLN A 171 -20.12 -9.33 14.39
CA GLN A 171 -20.39 -9.47 12.96
C GLN A 171 -19.30 -10.25 12.22
N VAL A 172 -18.03 -10.13 12.62
CA VAL A 172 -16.90 -10.82 11.98
C VAL A 172 -16.12 -11.64 13.01
N HIS A 173 -16.55 -12.90 13.16
CA HIS A 173 -15.87 -13.89 13.97
C HIS A 173 -15.96 -15.28 13.35
N THR A 174 -14.99 -16.12 13.69
CA THR A 174 -15.07 -17.57 13.56
C THR A 174 -15.37 -18.17 14.93
N GLU A 175 -15.46 -19.49 15.01
CA GLU A 175 -15.53 -20.18 16.31
C GLU A 175 -14.31 -19.89 17.22
N TYR A 176 -13.20 -19.43 16.63
CA TYR A 176 -11.91 -19.33 17.30
C TYR A 176 -11.36 -17.91 17.41
N SER A 177 -11.63 -17.01 16.49
CA SER A 177 -11.01 -15.68 16.45
C SER A 177 -11.95 -14.64 15.83
N SER A 178 -11.72 -13.38 16.16
CA SER A 178 -12.50 -12.23 15.68
C SER A 178 -11.59 -11.03 15.40
N LEU A 179 -12.15 -9.99 14.80
CA LEU A 179 -11.52 -8.69 14.58
C LEU A 179 -12.57 -7.58 14.64
N ARG A 180 -12.12 -6.36 14.87
CA ARG A 180 -12.93 -5.15 14.63
C ARG A 180 -12.30 -4.36 13.48
N SER A 181 -13.14 -3.65 12.73
CA SER A 181 -12.69 -2.84 11.60
C SER A 181 -13.47 -1.53 11.48
N ILE A 182 -12.76 -0.43 11.23
CA ILE A 182 -13.32 0.86 10.81
C ILE A 182 -12.74 1.20 9.45
N VAL A 183 -13.60 1.43 8.47
CA VAL A 183 -13.20 1.91 7.15
C VAL A 183 -13.32 3.43 7.12
N VAL A 184 -12.21 4.10 6.85
CA VAL A 184 -12.17 5.55 6.59
C VAL A 184 -12.06 5.82 5.10
N ALA A 185 -12.70 6.88 4.63
CA ALA A 185 -12.67 7.29 3.23
C ALA A 185 -12.54 8.82 3.08
N ASN A 186 -11.97 9.28 1.98
CA ASN A 186 -12.04 10.70 1.64
C ASN A 186 -13.48 11.11 1.29
N TYR A 187 -13.73 12.41 1.18
CA TYR A 187 -15.08 12.94 0.94
C TYR A 187 -15.76 12.36 -0.30
N GLU A 188 -15.03 12.17 -1.40
CA GLU A 188 -15.53 11.58 -2.65
C GLU A 188 -15.53 10.04 -2.66
N GLU A 189 -15.09 9.40 -1.56
CA GLU A 189 -15.03 7.94 -1.37
C GLU A 189 -14.21 7.17 -2.42
N SER A 190 -13.29 7.88 -3.08
CA SER A 190 -12.33 7.33 -4.05
C SER A 190 -11.13 6.65 -3.39
N ILE A 191 -10.82 7.00 -2.15
CA ILE A 191 -9.78 6.39 -1.31
C ILE A 191 -10.48 5.70 -0.14
N LYS A 192 -10.23 4.40 0.04
CA LYS A 192 -10.80 3.60 1.13
C LYS A 192 -9.70 2.89 1.90
N MET A 193 -9.70 3.05 3.22
CA MET A 193 -8.68 2.53 4.12
C MET A 193 -9.33 1.79 5.30
N PRO A 194 -9.55 0.47 5.23
CA PRO A 194 -9.94 -0.34 6.39
C PRO A 194 -8.82 -0.38 7.42
N ILE A 195 -9.16 -0.09 8.68
CA ILE A 195 -8.26 -0.11 9.83
C ILE A 195 -8.76 -1.18 10.79
N ASN A 196 -7.92 -2.18 11.07
CA ASN A 196 -8.30 -3.34 11.87
C ASN A 196 -7.55 -3.39 13.20
N GLU A 197 -8.19 -3.94 14.23
CA GLU A 197 -7.53 -4.38 15.47
C GLU A 197 -7.94 -5.82 15.83
N PRO A 198 -7.12 -6.54 16.61
CA PRO A 198 -7.53 -7.84 17.15
C PRO A 198 -8.76 -7.70 18.07
N ALA A 199 -9.54 -8.76 18.16
CA ALA A 199 -10.67 -8.83 19.08
C ALA A 199 -10.72 -10.20 19.80
N PRO A 200 -11.47 -10.32 20.91
CA PRO A 200 -11.48 -11.52 21.74
C PRO A 200 -11.95 -12.78 20.99
N GLY A 201 -11.25 -13.89 21.19
CA GLY A 201 -11.60 -15.21 20.65
C GLY A 201 -10.92 -16.34 21.41
N LYS A 202 -11.32 -17.60 21.16
CA LYS A 202 -10.69 -18.80 21.77
C LYS A 202 -9.21 -18.96 21.39
N LYS A 203 -8.80 -18.44 20.25
CA LYS A 203 -7.44 -18.44 19.70
C LYS A 203 -7.03 -17.02 19.32
N LYS A 204 -5.72 -16.86 19.11
CA LYS A 204 -5.11 -15.61 18.68
C LYS A 204 -5.75 -15.09 17.39
N SER A 205 -6.06 -13.80 17.35
CA SER A 205 -6.55 -13.15 16.13
C SER A 205 -5.43 -13.07 15.09
N GLN A 206 -5.78 -13.26 13.81
CA GLN A 206 -4.87 -13.07 12.68
C GLN A 206 -4.28 -11.64 12.62
N ILE A 207 -4.99 -10.66 13.18
CA ILE A 207 -4.49 -9.28 13.28
C ILE A 207 -3.34 -9.19 14.29
N GLN A 208 -3.47 -9.88 15.42
CA GLN A 208 -2.40 -9.96 16.40
C GLN A 208 -1.19 -10.73 15.85
N GLU A 209 -1.42 -11.81 15.10
CA GLU A 209 -0.33 -12.54 14.42
C GLU A 209 0.45 -11.61 13.48
N TYR A 210 -0.23 -10.80 12.66
CA TYR A 210 0.41 -9.79 11.83
C TYR A 210 1.26 -8.83 12.68
N VAL A 211 0.72 -8.28 13.77
CA VAL A 211 1.44 -7.33 14.63
C VAL A 211 2.69 -7.97 15.25
N ASP A 212 2.64 -9.26 15.62
CA ASP A 212 3.81 -9.95 16.16
C ASP A 212 4.93 -10.07 15.13
N TYR A 213 4.62 -10.45 13.88
CA TYR A 213 5.62 -10.65 12.83
C TYR A 213 6.09 -9.35 12.18
N ASN A 214 5.19 -8.36 12.06
CA ASN A 214 5.53 -7.04 11.57
C ASN A 214 6.23 -6.19 12.64
N GLY A 215 6.17 -6.56 13.93
CA GLY A 215 6.74 -5.78 15.01
C GLY A 215 5.99 -4.46 15.30
N GLY A 216 4.69 -4.40 14.99
CA GLY A 216 3.84 -3.22 15.20
C GLY A 216 2.73 -3.06 14.15
N ALA A 217 2.09 -1.88 14.15
CA ALA A 217 1.11 -1.50 13.14
C ALA A 217 1.73 -1.42 11.73
N GLY A 218 0.92 -1.68 10.71
CA GLY A 218 1.36 -1.61 9.32
C GLY A 218 0.30 -2.06 8.32
N VAL A 219 0.64 -1.98 7.03
CA VAL A 219 -0.25 -2.42 5.95
C VAL A 219 -0.29 -3.95 5.86
N GLN A 220 -1.48 -4.52 5.99
CA GLN A 220 -1.69 -5.96 5.86
C GLN A 220 -1.83 -6.39 4.40
N HIS A 221 -2.70 -5.72 3.64
CA HIS A 221 -2.95 -6.07 2.25
C HIS A 221 -3.39 -4.87 1.41
N ILE A 222 -3.20 -5.01 0.09
CA ILE A 222 -3.60 -4.06 -0.94
C ILE A 222 -4.56 -4.79 -1.87
N ALA A 223 -5.80 -4.33 -1.95
CA ALA A 223 -6.79 -4.87 -2.87
C ALA A 223 -6.67 -4.21 -4.24
N LEU A 224 -6.67 -5.03 -5.30
CA LEU A 224 -6.55 -4.57 -6.69
C LEU A 224 -7.87 -4.90 -7.42
N LYS A 225 -8.52 -3.86 -7.95
CA LYS A 225 -9.79 -3.99 -8.67
C LYS A 225 -9.55 -4.61 -10.06
N THR A 226 -10.48 -5.46 -10.49
CA THR A 226 -10.57 -5.98 -11.85
C THR A 226 -12.04 -6.13 -12.25
N GLU A 227 -12.34 -5.88 -13.52
CA GLU A 227 -13.68 -6.09 -14.09
C GLU A 227 -13.87 -7.55 -14.58
N ASP A 228 -12.80 -8.36 -14.60
CA ASP A 228 -12.86 -9.79 -14.96
C ASP A 228 -12.05 -10.63 -13.98
N ILE A 229 -12.64 -10.87 -12.80
CA ILE A 229 -12.02 -11.66 -11.74
C ILE A 229 -11.75 -13.10 -12.16
N ILE A 230 -12.58 -13.68 -13.05
CA ILE A 230 -12.41 -15.06 -13.51
C ILE A 230 -11.13 -15.19 -14.33
N MET A 231 -10.86 -14.24 -15.23
CA MET A 231 -9.60 -14.20 -15.98
C MET A 231 -8.40 -13.91 -15.08
N ALA A 232 -8.54 -12.95 -14.17
CA ALA A 232 -7.48 -12.53 -13.26
C ALA A 232 -6.98 -13.69 -12.39
N VAL A 233 -7.90 -14.48 -11.80
CA VAL A 233 -7.54 -15.60 -10.90
C VAL A 233 -7.15 -16.88 -11.63
N ARG A 234 -7.61 -17.09 -12.87
CA ARG A 234 -7.21 -18.25 -13.69
C ARG A 234 -5.77 -18.13 -14.19
N THR A 235 -5.28 -16.91 -14.30
CA THR A 235 -3.88 -16.67 -14.67
C THR A 235 -3.00 -17.10 -13.51
N PRO A 236 -2.16 -18.16 -13.65
CA PRO A 236 -1.36 -18.65 -12.55
C PRO A 236 -0.48 -17.52 -12.01
N PHE A 237 -0.69 -17.16 -10.75
CA PHE A 237 0.15 -16.23 -10.03
C PHE A 237 1.52 -16.86 -9.83
N LEU A 238 2.42 -16.72 -10.80
CA LEU A 238 3.84 -16.87 -10.50
C LEU A 238 4.21 -15.66 -9.65
N VAL A 239 4.11 -15.81 -8.33
CA VAL A 239 4.64 -14.85 -7.37
C VAL A 239 6.14 -15.04 -7.35
N LEU A 240 6.83 -14.43 -8.32
CA LEU A 240 8.22 -14.03 -8.14
C LEU A 240 8.20 -12.51 -7.96
N ILE A 241 7.96 -12.06 -6.72
CA ILE A 241 8.45 -10.73 -6.33
C ILE A 241 9.90 -10.97 -5.91
N HIS A 242 10.82 -10.76 -6.85
CA HIS A 242 12.23 -10.65 -6.51
C HIS A 242 12.44 -9.22 -5.98
N VAL A 243 12.36 -9.03 -4.67
CA VAL A 243 12.99 -7.88 -4.02
C VAL A 243 14.41 -8.30 -3.70
N LEU A 244 15.39 -7.57 -4.24
CA LEU A 244 16.79 -7.80 -3.93
C LEU A 244 17.05 -7.49 -2.45
N CYS A 245 17.13 -8.53 -1.62
CA CYS A 245 17.89 -8.49 -0.38
C CYS A 245 18.95 -9.60 -0.40
N SER A 246 20.12 -9.26 0.14
CA SER A 246 21.32 -10.08 0.27
C SER A 246 21.03 -11.52 0.71
N SER A 247 21.64 -12.47 0.00
CA SER A 247 21.51 -13.92 0.17
C SER A 247 21.65 -14.43 1.61
N ARG A 248 20.73 -15.31 2.05
CA ARG A 248 20.99 -16.72 2.45
C ARG A 248 19.74 -17.43 3.01
N GLY A 249 19.30 -18.51 2.33
CA GLY A 249 18.58 -19.72 2.82
C GLY A 249 17.20 -19.55 3.48
N SER A 250 16.16 -20.38 3.30
CA SER A 250 15.96 -21.73 2.77
C SER A 250 14.46 -21.91 2.40
N PRO A 251 14.05 -22.89 1.59
CA PRO A 251 12.69 -22.96 1.03
C PRO A 251 11.66 -23.63 1.95
N CYS A 252 10.49 -23.01 2.13
CA CYS A 252 9.31 -23.63 2.75
C CYS A 252 8.42 -24.31 1.70
N LYS A 253 8.09 -25.59 1.94
CA LYS A 253 7.20 -26.42 1.11
C LYS A 253 5.73 -26.07 1.39
N TRP A 254 4.96 -25.84 0.34
CA TRP A 254 3.49 -25.79 0.40
C TRP A 254 2.89 -27.20 0.34
N ARG A 255 1.93 -27.52 1.21
CA ARG A 255 1.08 -28.71 1.12
C ARG A 255 -0.28 -28.33 0.52
N GLU A 256 -0.74 -29.15 -0.40
CA GLU A 256 -2.08 -29.12 -1.01
C GLU A 256 -3.18 -29.44 0.01
N GLY A 257 -4.30 -28.76 -0.11
CA GLY A 257 -5.56 -29.06 0.59
C GLY A 257 -6.74 -28.73 -0.32
N GLU A 258 -7.33 -29.81 -0.86
CA GLU A 258 -8.73 -30.07 -1.28
C GLU A 258 -9.73 -28.90 -1.06
N GLY A 259 -10.65 -28.49 -1.94
CA GLY A 259 -11.39 -29.14 -3.02
C GLY A 259 -12.90 -28.81 -2.86
N LEU A 260 -13.46 -27.98 -3.77
CA LEU A 260 -14.90 -27.77 -4.10
C LEU A 260 -15.79 -26.87 -3.20
N PRO A 261 -16.96 -26.35 -3.68
CA PRO A 261 -17.32 -25.89 -5.04
C PRO A 261 -17.92 -24.46 -5.07
N TYR A 262 -18.05 -23.95 -6.31
CA TYR A 262 -18.61 -22.66 -6.71
C TYR A 262 -20.04 -22.40 -6.16
N GLY A 263 -20.25 -21.19 -5.63
CA GLY A 263 -21.57 -20.60 -5.37
C GLY A 263 -21.59 -19.15 -5.84
N SER A 264 -22.25 -18.91 -6.97
CA SER A 264 -22.52 -17.61 -7.57
C SER A 264 -23.48 -16.78 -6.71
N LEU A 265 -23.12 -15.53 -6.39
CA LEU A 265 -24.09 -14.51 -5.99
C LEU A 265 -23.78 -13.20 -6.73
N GLN A 266 -24.66 -12.85 -7.66
CA GLN A 266 -24.74 -11.51 -8.29
C GLN A 266 -25.28 -10.51 -7.28
N LEU A 267 -24.73 -9.29 -7.26
CA LEU A 267 -25.44 -8.09 -6.82
C LEU A 267 -24.99 -6.91 -7.70
N LEU A 268 -26.00 -6.09 -8.03
CA LEU A 268 -26.04 -4.97 -8.99
C LEU A 268 -24.94 -3.93 -8.81
#